data_AF-A0A0C3D4F6-F1
#
_entry.id   AF-A0A0C3D4F6-F1
#
_cell.length_a   1.000
_cell.length_b   1.000
_cell.length_c   1.000
_cell.angle_alpha   90.00
_cell.angle_beta   90.00
_cell.angle_gamma   90.00
#
_symmetry.space_group_name_H-M   'P 1'
#
loop_
_entity.id
_entity.type
_entity.pdbx_description
1 polymer ?
#
loop_
_entity_poly.entity_id
_entity_poly.type
_entity_poly.pdbx_seq_one_letter_code
_entity_poly.pdbx_strand_id
1 'polypeptide(L)'
;MLHPGSLYIVLHSQFPKASYHWGLYFHLAGDPRSPYGRKFHIVNSDNLRWAADFQDTCGIFKSKHLLGLIRIASIPPHSFDYMMNLIEGTPYNTPGITCRVWVLNAVRSLMVASLVKCADIRWLENEVFRFGFLEEPSCLLGVRQRPIIQSRVCIC
;
A
#
# COMPACT_ATOMS: atom_id res chain seq x y z
N MET A 1 5.10 12.61 -7.53
CA MET A 1 4.08 12.24 -8.53
C MET A 1 4.00 10.70 -8.57
N LEU A 2 2.90 10.11 -9.03
CA LEU A 2 2.84 8.68 -9.28
C LEU A 2 3.60 8.33 -10.58
N HIS A 3 4.23 7.17 -10.60
CA HIS A 3 5.01 6.68 -11.73
C HIS A 3 4.32 5.45 -12.31
N PRO A 4 3.96 5.44 -13.60
CA PRO A 4 3.35 4.27 -14.23
C PRO A 4 4.19 3.01 -14.03
N GLY A 5 3.53 1.87 -13.85
CA GLY A 5 4.17 0.60 -13.54
C GLY A 5 4.81 0.53 -12.15
N SER A 6 4.53 1.48 -11.24
CA SER A 6 5.07 1.45 -9.88
C SER A 6 4.08 0.90 -8.86
N LEU A 7 4.62 0.15 -7.90
CA LEU A 7 3.90 -0.38 -6.74
C LEU A 7 4.17 0.49 -5.52
N TYR A 8 3.10 0.78 -4.77
CA TYR A 8 3.11 1.63 -3.59
C TYR A 8 2.47 0.92 -2.40
N ILE A 9 2.99 1.18 -1.20
CA ILE A 9 2.23 1.01 0.04
C ILE A 9 1.39 2.26 0.24
N VAL A 10 0.11 2.09 0.53
CA VAL A 10 -0.84 3.17 0.80
C VAL A 10 -1.27 3.09 2.26
N LEU A 11 -1.19 4.22 2.94
CA LEU A 11 -1.47 4.30 4.37
C LEU A 11 -2.64 5.25 4.63
N HIS A 12 -3.61 4.80 5.42
CA HIS A 12 -4.70 5.63 5.91
C HIS A 12 -4.74 5.66 7.43
N SER A 13 -5.08 6.80 8.02
CA SER A 13 -5.37 6.93 9.45
C SER A 13 -6.62 6.12 9.82
N GLN A 14 -6.60 5.49 11.00
CA GLN A 14 -7.78 4.88 11.62
C GLN A 14 -8.24 5.66 12.87
N PHE A 15 -7.95 6.96 12.94
CA PHE A 15 -8.37 7.82 14.05
C PHE A 15 -9.85 7.60 14.43
N PRO A 16 -10.20 7.53 15.73
CA PRO A 16 -9.35 7.79 16.90
C PRO A 16 -8.44 6.63 17.34
N LYS A 17 -8.40 5.51 16.61
CA LYS A 17 -7.44 4.44 16.91
C LYS A 17 -6.04 4.90 16.51
N ALA A 18 -5.06 4.69 17.39
CA ALA A 18 -3.64 4.92 17.10
C ALA A 18 -3.07 3.79 16.22
N SER A 19 -3.72 3.55 15.07
CA SER A 19 -3.38 2.51 14.11
C SER A 19 -3.62 3.00 12.69
N TYR A 20 -3.05 2.27 11.72
CA TYR A 20 -3.14 2.61 10.32
C TYR A 20 -3.80 1.49 9.54
N HIS A 21 -4.55 1.85 8.50
CA HIS A 21 -5.01 0.92 7.49
C HIS A 21 -4.01 0.84 6.35
N TRP A 22 -3.49 -0.36 6.11
CA TRP A 22 -2.48 -0.62 5.10
C TRP A 22 -3.12 -1.22 3.84
N GLY A 23 -2.59 -0.84 2.69
CA GLY A 23 -2.90 -1.47 1.41
C GLY A 23 -1.75 -1.32 0.43
N LEU A 24 -1.87 -1.99 -0.70
CA LEU A 24 -1.02 -1.81 -1.87
C LEU A 24 -1.79 -1.04 -2.94
N TYR A 25 -1.08 -0.26 -3.74
CA TYR A 25 -1.61 0.37 -4.93
C TYR A 25 -0.61 0.20 -6.06
N PHE A 26 -1.08 -0.39 -7.16
CA PHE A 26 -0.31 -0.51 -8.38
C PHE A 26 -0.81 0.53 -9.39
N HIS A 27 0.08 1.45 -9.77
CA HIS A 27 -0.27 2.52 -10.70
C HIS A 27 -0.05 2.05 -12.14
N LEU A 28 -1.13 1.96 -12.91
CA LEU A 28 -1.07 1.47 -14.30
C LEU A 28 -0.72 2.60 -15.26
N ALA A 29 -1.51 3.66 -15.25
CA ALA A 29 -1.37 4.86 -16.08
C ALA A 29 -2.43 5.90 -15.64
N GLY A 30 -2.42 7.10 -16.20
CA GLY A 30 -3.50 8.08 -16.02
C GLY A 30 -3.02 9.52 -16.05
N ASP A 31 -3.92 10.47 -16.31
CA ASP A 31 -3.65 11.91 -16.15
C ASP A 31 -3.28 12.16 -14.67
N PRO A 32 -2.29 13.02 -14.35
CA PRO A 32 -2.02 13.47 -12.98
C PRO A 32 -3.27 13.88 -12.16
N ARG A 33 -4.32 14.35 -12.84
CA ARG A 33 -5.63 14.75 -12.27
C ARG A 33 -6.61 13.59 -12.07
N SER A 34 -6.39 12.46 -12.73
CA SER A 34 -7.20 11.24 -12.61
C SER A 34 -6.30 10.00 -12.74
N PRO A 35 -5.43 9.74 -11.75
CA PRO A 35 -4.52 8.61 -11.79
C PRO A 35 -5.30 7.31 -11.73
N TYR A 36 -5.02 6.38 -12.62
CA TYR A 36 -5.67 5.08 -12.69
C TYR A 36 -4.71 3.95 -12.24
N GLY A 37 -5.26 3.00 -11.50
CA GLY A 37 -4.51 1.87 -10.99
C GLY A 37 -5.39 0.95 -10.16
N ARG A 38 -4.79 -0.09 -9.61
CA ARG A 38 -5.48 -1.10 -8.81
C ARG A 38 -5.05 -1.02 -7.36
N LYS A 39 -6.01 -0.99 -6.45
CA LYS A 39 -5.82 -0.98 -5.01
C LYS A 39 -6.07 -2.38 -4.47
N PHE A 40 -5.21 -2.83 -3.57
CA PHE A 40 -5.33 -4.12 -2.89
C PHE A 40 -5.25 -3.91 -1.38
N HIS A 41 -6.26 -4.35 -0.64
CA HIS A 41 -6.20 -4.40 0.81
C HIS A 41 -7.18 -5.45 1.32
N ILE A 42 -7.05 -5.78 2.61
CA ILE A 42 -8.03 -6.58 3.31
C ILE A 42 -8.73 -5.72 4.35
N VAL A 43 -10.03 -5.92 4.53
CA VAL A 43 -10.86 -5.20 5.51
C VAL A 43 -11.44 -6.18 6.52
N ASN A 44 -11.73 -5.69 7.72
CA ASN A 44 -12.42 -6.45 8.75
C ASN A 44 -13.59 -5.60 9.25
N SER A 45 -14.66 -5.57 8.45
CA SER A 45 -15.79 -4.65 8.63
C SER A 45 -16.71 -5.05 9.78
N ASP A 46 -16.74 -6.33 10.15
CA ASP A 46 -17.64 -6.91 11.16
C ASP A 46 -16.89 -7.42 12.40
N ASN A 47 -15.56 -7.25 12.46
CA ASN A 47 -14.66 -7.85 13.46
C ASN A 47 -14.71 -9.40 13.52
N LEU A 48 -15.36 -10.07 12.56
CA LEU A 48 -15.51 -11.51 12.54
C LEU A 48 -14.53 -12.13 11.56
N ARG A 49 -14.37 -11.55 10.36
CA ARG A 49 -13.53 -12.12 9.30
C ARG A 49 -12.88 -11.05 8.44
N TRP A 50 -11.62 -11.30 8.09
CA TRP A 50 -10.94 -10.51 7.07
C TRP A 50 -11.45 -10.90 5.68
N ALA A 51 -11.68 -9.90 4.84
CA ALA A 51 -12.07 -10.06 3.44
C ALA A 51 -11.17 -9.21 2.53
N ALA A 52 -10.90 -9.70 1.33
CA ALA A 52 -10.20 -8.94 0.31
C ALA A 52 -11.11 -7.87 -0.32
N ASP A 53 -10.56 -6.66 -0.49
CA ASP A 53 -11.13 -5.56 -1.26
C ASP A 53 -10.10 -5.13 -2.30
N PHE A 54 -10.17 -5.77 -3.47
CA PHE A 54 -9.28 -5.53 -4.61
C PHE A 54 -10.08 -4.86 -5.70
N GLN A 55 -9.70 -3.64 -6.07
CA GLN A 55 -10.50 -2.83 -6.98
C GLN A 55 -9.65 -1.85 -7.77
N ASP A 56 -10.07 -1.62 -9.02
CA ASP A 56 -9.56 -0.53 -9.83
C ASP A 56 -10.06 0.81 -9.28
N THR A 57 -9.23 1.85 -9.37
CA THR A 57 -9.56 3.17 -8.86
C THR A 57 -8.90 4.28 -9.67
N CYS A 58 -9.69 5.32 -9.94
CA CYS A 58 -9.22 6.63 -10.46
C CYS A 58 -9.03 7.67 -9.34
N GLY A 59 -9.12 7.23 -8.07
CA GLY A 59 -9.40 8.11 -6.93
C GLY A 59 -8.55 7.85 -5.70
N ILE A 60 -7.32 7.34 -5.87
CA ILE A 60 -6.46 6.99 -4.72
C ILE A 60 -6.23 8.19 -3.78
N PHE A 61 -6.25 9.42 -4.30
CA PHE A 61 -6.17 10.68 -3.55
C PHE A 61 -7.53 11.28 -3.16
N LYS A 62 -8.64 10.55 -3.17
CA LYS A 62 -9.95 11.11 -2.78
C LYS A 62 -10.26 10.91 -1.30
N SER A 63 -9.69 9.90 -0.66
CA SER A 63 -9.94 9.60 0.76
C SER A 63 -9.50 10.74 1.68
N LYS A 64 -10.33 11.10 2.68
CA LYS A 64 -10.00 12.10 3.70
C LYS A 64 -9.02 11.59 4.75
N HIS A 65 -8.89 10.26 4.87
CA HIS A 65 -8.01 9.61 5.85
C HIS A 65 -6.67 9.19 5.25
N LEU A 66 -6.39 9.54 3.99
CA LEU A 66 -5.14 9.18 3.33
C LEU A 66 -3.98 9.96 3.96
N LEU A 67 -3.00 9.24 4.52
CA LEU A 67 -1.74 9.79 4.98
C LEU A 67 -0.78 9.98 3.81
N GLY A 68 -0.73 9.00 2.90
CA GLY A 68 0.06 9.12 1.67
C GLY A 68 0.48 7.76 1.11
N LEU A 69 1.46 7.80 0.21
CA LEU A 69 1.94 6.64 -0.52
C LEU A 69 3.47 6.53 -0.47
N ILE A 70 3.97 5.31 -0.38
CA ILE A 70 5.39 4.99 -0.34
C ILE A 70 5.68 4.06 -1.52
N ARG A 71 6.44 4.52 -2.52
CA ARG A 71 6.87 3.71 -3.67
C ARG A 71 7.87 2.66 -3.20
N ILE A 72 7.62 1.40 -3.54
CA ILE A 72 8.48 0.27 -3.13
C ILE A 72 9.08 -0.52 -4.31
N ALA A 73 8.56 -0.34 -5.53
CA ALA A 73 9.13 -0.94 -6.74
C ALA A 73 8.65 -0.26 -8.02
N SER A 74 9.44 -0.43 -9.08
CA SER A 74 9.00 -0.37 -10.47
C SER A 74 8.91 -1.77 -11.05
N ILE A 75 7.75 -2.12 -11.56
CA ILE A 75 7.47 -3.43 -12.12
C ILE A 75 7.61 -3.33 -13.64
N PRO A 76 8.27 -4.29 -14.31
CA PRO A 76 8.30 -4.30 -15.76
C PRO A 76 6.94 -4.76 -16.33
N PRO A 77 6.48 -4.23 -17.49
CA PRO A 77 5.16 -4.54 -18.06
C PRO A 77 4.83 -6.03 -18.19
N HIS A 78 5.82 -6.85 -18.60
CA HIS A 78 5.64 -8.29 -18.77
C HIS A 78 5.40 -9.05 -17.46
N SER A 79 5.58 -8.40 -16.29
CA SER A 79 5.39 -8.98 -14.97
C SER A 79 4.12 -8.47 -14.25
N PHE A 80 3.30 -7.64 -14.88
CA PHE A 80 2.13 -7.04 -14.23
C PHE A 80 1.14 -8.09 -13.74
N ASP A 81 0.72 -9.00 -14.62
CA ASP A 81 -0.24 -10.07 -14.26
C ASP A 81 0.34 -11.01 -13.20
N TYR A 82 1.63 -11.34 -13.32
CA TYR A 82 2.31 -12.18 -12.34
C TYR A 82 2.36 -11.51 -10.96
N MET A 83 2.68 -10.22 -10.89
CA MET A 83 2.64 -9.42 -9.66
C MET A 83 1.22 -9.41 -9.07
N MET A 84 0.18 -9.15 -9.89
CA MET A 84 -1.21 -9.12 -9.42
C MET A 84 -1.62 -10.47 -8.82
N ASN A 85 -1.32 -11.57 -9.51
CA ASN A 85 -1.62 -12.92 -9.02
C ASN A 85 -0.93 -13.24 -7.69
N LEU A 86 0.31 -12.80 -7.49
CA LEU A 86 1.01 -12.98 -6.21
C LEU A 86 0.37 -12.17 -5.07
N ILE A 87 -0.05 -10.93 -5.34
CA ILE A 87 -0.73 -10.10 -4.34
C ILE A 87 -2.09 -10.71 -3.99
N GLU A 88 -2.90 -11.04 -5.00
CA GLU A 88 -4.26 -11.57 -4.81
C GLU A 88 -4.27 -12.96 -4.17
N GLY A 89 -3.25 -13.77 -4.47
CA GLY A 89 -3.03 -15.08 -3.85
C GLY A 89 -2.53 -15.02 -2.40
N THR A 90 -2.28 -13.83 -1.83
CA THR A 90 -1.79 -13.70 -0.46
C THR A 90 -2.88 -14.08 0.55
N PRO A 91 -2.69 -15.13 1.38
CA PRO A 91 -3.71 -15.59 2.32
C PRO A 91 -4.09 -14.52 3.35
N TYR A 92 -5.40 -14.41 3.61
CA TYR A 92 -5.96 -13.46 4.59
C TYR A 92 -6.90 -14.11 5.62
N ASN A 93 -7.00 -15.43 5.62
CA ASN A 93 -7.84 -16.23 6.51
C ASN A 93 -7.03 -17.00 7.58
N THR A 94 -5.86 -16.48 7.95
CA THR A 94 -4.94 -17.11 8.91
C THR A 94 -5.00 -16.45 10.29
N PRO A 95 -4.72 -17.18 11.38
CA PRO A 95 -4.67 -16.60 12.73
C PRO A 95 -3.64 -15.46 12.83
N GLY A 96 -4.02 -14.37 13.50
CA GLY A 96 -3.14 -13.19 13.70
C GLY A 96 -3.00 -12.26 12.48
N ILE A 97 -3.73 -12.51 11.39
CA ILE A 97 -3.70 -11.66 10.22
C ILE A 97 -4.28 -10.26 10.53
N THR A 98 -3.64 -9.26 9.94
CA THR A 98 -4.08 -7.85 9.94
C THR A 98 -3.80 -7.25 8.56
N CYS A 99 -4.41 -6.11 8.21
CA CYS A 99 -4.09 -5.42 6.95
C CYS A 99 -2.58 -5.15 6.80
N ARG A 100 -1.90 -4.76 7.89
CA ARG A 100 -0.44 -4.64 7.94
C ARG A 100 0.27 -5.96 7.65
N VAL A 101 -0.03 -7.02 8.39
CA VAL A 101 0.63 -8.33 8.23
C VAL A 101 0.39 -8.88 6.83
N TRP A 102 -0.81 -8.70 6.28
CA TRP A 102 -1.16 -9.09 4.92
C TRP A 102 -0.32 -8.35 3.88
N VAL A 103 -0.19 -7.01 3.98
CA VAL A 103 0.68 -6.23 3.10
C VAL A 103 2.13 -6.72 3.16
N LEU A 104 2.67 -6.94 4.36
CA LEU A 104 4.04 -7.43 4.52
C LEU A 104 4.23 -8.83 3.94
N ASN A 105 3.24 -9.71 4.06
CA ASN A 105 3.26 -11.04 3.45
C ASN A 105 3.20 -10.96 1.92
N ALA A 106 2.34 -10.12 1.35
CA ALA A 106 2.29 -9.88 -0.10
C ALA A 106 3.64 -9.36 -0.62
N VAL A 107 4.24 -8.38 0.07
CA VAL A 107 5.56 -7.84 -0.28
C VAL A 107 6.65 -8.91 -0.18
N ARG A 108 6.63 -9.78 0.85
CA ARG A 108 7.56 -10.92 0.93
C ARG A 108 7.45 -11.85 -0.27
N SER A 109 6.24 -12.18 -0.71
CA SER A 109 6.03 -13.00 -1.92
C SER A 109 6.62 -12.34 -3.16
N LEU A 110 6.45 -11.02 -3.30
CA LEU A 110 7.04 -10.24 -4.39
C LEU A 110 8.57 -10.16 -4.29
N MET A 111 9.14 -10.13 -3.09
CA MET A 111 10.59 -10.20 -2.88
C MET A 111 11.17 -11.54 -3.29
N VAL A 112 10.51 -12.66 -2.92
CA VAL A 112 10.89 -14.01 -3.36
C VAL A 112 10.85 -14.11 -4.89
N ALA A 113 9.84 -13.51 -5.52
CA ALA A 113 9.72 -13.42 -6.98
C ALA A 113 10.68 -12.40 -7.64
N SER A 114 11.54 -11.71 -6.87
CA SER A 114 12.45 -10.66 -7.35
C SER A 114 11.78 -9.45 -8.02
N LEU A 115 10.48 -9.25 -7.79
CA LEU A 115 9.70 -8.11 -8.29
C LEU A 115 9.82 -6.88 -7.39
N VAL A 116 10.11 -7.08 -6.11
CA VAL A 116 10.38 -6.02 -5.12
C VAL A 116 11.73 -6.31 -4.49
N LYS A 117 12.61 -5.30 -4.42
CA LYS A 117 13.97 -5.46 -3.86
C LYS A 117 14.13 -4.55 -2.66
N CYS A 118 13.88 -5.08 -1.46
CA CYS A 118 14.09 -4.36 -0.20
C CYS A 118 15.20 -5.03 0.61
N ALA A 119 15.97 -4.24 1.37
CA ALA A 119 17.04 -4.78 2.20
C ALA A 119 16.52 -5.76 3.27
N ASP A 120 15.44 -5.39 3.96
CA ASP A 120 14.77 -6.23 4.97
C ASP A 120 13.33 -5.73 5.17
N ILE A 121 12.38 -6.68 5.26
CA ILE A 121 10.95 -6.39 5.40
C ILE A 121 10.60 -5.65 6.70
N ARG A 122 11.34 -5.87 7.79
CA ARG A 122 11.16 -5.20 9.09
C ARG A 122 11.58 -3.75 9.02
N TRP A 123 12.62 -3.45 8.23
CA TRP A 123 13.05 -2.07 7.99
C TRP A 123 12.01 -1.32 7.16
N LEU A 124 11.39 -1.98 6.18
CA LEU A 124 10.27 -1.42 5.44
C LEU A 124 9.06 -1.18 6.36
N GLU A 125 8.72 -2.13 7.23
CA GLU A 125 7.64 -1.95 8.22
C GLU A 125 7.90 -0.72 9.10
N ASN A 126 9.12 -0.58 9.65
CA ASN A 126 9.51 0.57 10.47
C ASN A 126 9.45 1.89 9.70
N GLU A 127 9.87 1.91 8.43
CA GLU A 127 9.79 3.09 7.57
C GLU A 127 8.34 3.54 7.37
N VAL A 128 7.43 2.60 7.06
CA VAL A 128 6.01 2.89 6.85
C VAL A 128 5.35 3.36 8.14
N PHE A 129 5.67 2.77 9.30
CA PHE A 129 5.19 3.26 10.60
C PHE A 129 5.66 4.67 10.89
N ARG A 130 6.96 4.96 10.69
CA ARG A 130 7.52 6.29 10.91
C ARG A 130 6.87 7.32 10.00
N PHE A 131 6.64 6.97 8.74
CA PHE A 131 5.90 7.81 7.80
C PHE A 131 4.48 8.12 8.31
N GLY A 132 3.73 7.10 8.72
CA GLY A 132 2.40 7.29 9.30
C GLY A 132 2.41 8.21 10.52
N PHE A 133 3.37 8.04 11.42
CA PHE A 133 3.52 8.87 12.62
C PHE A 133 3.77 10.35 12.28
N LEU A 134 4.58 10.63 11.26
CA LEU A 134 4.90 12.00 10.84
C LEU A 134 3.72 12.69 10.13
N GLU A 135 2.94 11.94 9.36
CA GLU A 135 1.84 12.50 8.54
C GLU A 135 0.49 12.57 9.29
N GLU A 136 0.32 11.80 10.36
CA GLU A 136 -0.94 11.74 11.14
C GLU A 136 -1.42 13.14 11.60
N PRO A 137 -0.59 14.03 12.19
CA PRO A 137 -1.05 15.34 12.64
C PRO A 137 -1.61 16.20 11.50
N SER A 138 -0.95 16.20 10.33
CA SER A 138 -1.40 16.93 9.14
C SER A 138 -2.75 16.42 8.65
N CYS A 139 -2.93 15.10 8.63
CA CYS A 139 -4.19 14.47 8.24
C CYS A 139 -5.35 14.86 9.19
N LEU A 140 -5.10 14.86 10.51
CA LEU A 140 -6.11 15.23 11.51
C LEU A 140 -6.51 16.70 11.45
N LEU A 141 -5.56 17.58 11.12
CA LEU A 141 -5.81 19.01 10.90
C LEU A 141 -6.48 19.32 9.55
N GLY A 142 -6.78 18.29 8.74
CA GLY A 142 -7.38 18.46 7.42
C GLY A 142 -6.44 19.09 6.39
N VAL A 143 -5.14 19.16 6.68
CA VAL A 143 -4.12 19.65 5.76
C VAL A 143 -3.98 18.64 4.63
N ARG A 144 -4.31 19.04 3.40
CA ARG A 144 -4.35 18.15 2.22
C ARG A 144 -2.99 17.89 1.59
N GLN A 145 -1.92 17.81 2.39
CA GLN A 145 -0.66 17.31 1.86
C GLN A 145 -0.80 15.79 1.76
N ARG A 146 -0.80 15.26 0.53
CA ARG A 146 -0.93 13.83 0.23
C ARG A 146 0.43 13.33 -0.29
N PRO A 147 1.43 13.22 0.59
CA PRO A 147 2.80 12.93 0.17
C PRO A 147 2.89 11.60 -0.57
N ILE A 148 3.77 11.60 -1.57
CA ILE A 148 4.23 10.42 -2.28
C ILE A 148 5.74 10.41 -2.10
N ILE A 149 6.26 9.43 -1.37
CA ILE A 149 7.70 9.27 -1.14
C ILE A 149 8.22 8.01 -1.82
N GLN A 150 9.53 7.94 -2.02
CA GLN A 150 10.21 6.71 -2.39
C GLN A 150 10.80 6.06 -1.13
N SER A 151 10.59 4.76 -0.99
CA SER A 151 11.22 3.99 0.09
C SER A 151 12.74 4.11 0.02
N ARG A 152 13.37 4.30 1.17
CA ARG A 152 14.84 4.25 1.32
C ARG A 152 15.33 2.83 1.55
N VAL A 153 14.43 1.91 1.89
CA VAL A 153 14.72 0.50 2.17
C VAL A 153 14.58 -0.35 0.91
N CYS A 154 13.72 0.05 -0.02
CA CYS A 154 13.47 -0.65 -1.29
C CYS A 154 14.06 0.10 -2.49
N ILE A 155 14.71 -0.66 -3.37
CA ILE A 155 15.26 -0.17 -4.63
C ILE A 155 14.12 -0.13 -5.66
N CYS A 156 13.88 1.06 -6.21
CA CYS A 156 12.79 1.36 -7.16
C CYS A 156 13.32 1.85 -8.50
#